data_AF-A0AB33KTV8-F1
#
_entry.id   AF-A0AB33KTV8-F1
#
_cell.length_a   1.000
_cell.length_b   1.000
_cell.length_c   1.000
_cell.angle_alpha   90.00
_cell.angle_beta   90.00
_cell.angle_gamma   90.00
#
_symmetry.space_group_name_H-M   'P 1'
#
loop_
_entity.id
_entity.type
_entity.pdbx_description
1 polymer ?
#
loop_
_entity_poly.entity_id
_entity_poly.type
_entity_poly.pdbx_seq_one_letter_code
_entity_poly.pdbx_strand_id
1 'polypeptide(L)'
;MDGSVNGKKKGNSAFGVITAPVKEVKKPKALDFDNNNGFKTAHKEQQKELQKKQAQRDLENKGILTKAKIAEEQYLKSFKQINGMYQYPVIDQDLGSFSTKSKSVNIICRDYQYPDGDKVTIYINDVPVVSNLILRQRYQSFNIPLDKGINTIKIVALNQGTSGPNTAAFKIYNDAGMLISSNEWNLATGAKATIIVAKEQ
;
A
#
# COMPACT_ATOMS: atom_id res chain seq x y z
N MET A 1 -25.21 -12.35 69.21
CA MET A 1 -23.95 -12.96 69.69
C MET A 1 -22.86 -11.98 69.31
N ASP A 2 -22.66 -10.97 70.16
CA ASP A 2 -21.64 -10.94 71.22
C ASP A 2 -20.33 -10.37 70.62
N GLY A 3 -19.70 -9.33 71.15
CA GLY A 3 -19.87 -8.72 72.45
C GLY A 3 -19.22 -7.34 72.54
N SER A 4 -19.69 -6.62 73.54
CA SER A 4 -19.05 -5.48 74.17
C SER A 4 -17.61 -5.81 74.60
N VAL A 5 -16.72 -4.82 74.64
CA VAL A 5 -16.15 -4.31 75.90
C VAL A 5 -15.03 -3.29 75.63
N ASN A 6 -15.18 -2.19 76.37
CA ASN A 6 -14.29 -1.06 76.58
C ASN A 6 -12.97 -1.47 77.28
N GLY A 7 -11.84 -0.86 76.91
CA GLY A 7 -10.53 -1.24 77.48
C GLY A 7 -9.36 -0.25 77.33
N LYS A 8 -9.37 0.79 78.17
CA LYS A 8 -8.24 1.48 78.85
C LYS A 8 -6.90 1.79 78.13
N LYS A 9 -6.61 3.11 78.12
CA LYS A 9 -5.36 3.83 78.51
C LYS A 9 -4.01 3.32 77.97
N LYS A 10 -3.21 4.20 77.35
CA LYS A 10 -2.16 5.10 77.94
C LYS A 10 -1.10 5.41 76.86
N GLY A 11 -0.59 6.65 76.82
CA GLY A 11 0.77 6.89 76.29
C GLY A 11 0.94 8.09 75.35
N ASN A 12 1.47 9.18 75.92
CA ASN A 12 2.12 10.33 75.30
C ASN A 12 2.97 10.01 74.05
N SER A 13 3.06 10.93 73.08
CA SER A 13 4.25 11.81 72.92
C SER A 13 4.38 12.45 71.52
N ALA A 14 4.82 13.72 71.54
CA ALA A 14 5.61 14.45 70.54
C ALA A 14 5.03 14.76 69.15
N PHE A 15 4.63 16.03 68.98
CA PHE A 15 4.60 16.72 67.69
C PHE A 15 6.02 16.79 67.11
N GLY A 16 6.32 15.95 66.10
CA GLY A 16 7.52 16.08 65.28
C GLY A 16 7.23 16.91 64.04
N VAL A 17 7.88 18.07 63.89
CA VAL A 17 7.86 18.86 62.66
C VAL A 17 8.78 18.19 61.64
N ILE A 18 8.23 17.74 60.52
CA ILE A 18 9.01 17.28 59.37
C ILE A 18 9.17 18.47 58.43
N THR A 19 10.35 19.09 58.39
CA THR A 19 10.67 20.16 57.44
C THR A 19 11.06 19.57 56.08
N ALA A 20 10.19 19.71 55.08
CA ALA A 20 10.56 19.45 53.69
C ALA A 20 11.33 20.66 53.11
N PRO A 21 12.38 20.47 52.28
CA PRO A 21 13.11 21.58 51.69
C PRO A 21 12.22 22.33 50.68
N VAL A 22 11.92 23.59 50.98
CA VAL A 22 11.20 24.49 50.07
C VAL A 22 12.16 24.85 48.92
N LYS A 23 11.85 24.41 47.70
CA LYS A 23 12.46 24.99 46.49
C LYS A 23 11.98 26.43 46.38
N GLU A 24 12.89 27.40 46.40
CA GLU A 24 12.56 28.80 46.12
C GLU A 24 11.89 28.90 44.74
N VAL A 25 10.61 29.25 44.74
CA VAL A 25 9.88 29.54 43.51
C VAL A 25 10.35 30.91 43.01
N LYS A 26 11.08 30.94 41.89
CA LYS A 26 11.33 32.20 41.18
C LYS A 26 9.97 32.79 40.78
N LYS A 27 9.62 33.93 41.37
CA LYS A 27 8.41 34.67 40.99
C LYS A 27 8.46 34.94 39.48
N PRO A 28 7.36 34.71 38.75
CA PRO A 28 7.31 35.06 37.33
C PRO A 28 7.58 36.57 37.20
N LYS A 29 8.37 36.95 36.19
CA LYS A 29 8.51 38.36 35.82
C LYS A 29 7.10 38.89 35.53
N ALA A 30 6.72 39.97 36.22
CA ALA A 30 5.50 40.68 35.90
C ALA A 30 5.57 41.09 34.42
N LEU A 31 4.48 40.83 33.69
CA LEU A 31 4.35 41.32 32.32
C LEU A 31 4.27 42.84 32.41
N ASP A 32 5.21 43.50 31.74
CA ASP A 32 5.23 44.93 31.60
C ASP A 32 4.14 45.32 30.57
N PHE A 33 3.10 46.02 31.04
CA PHE A 33 1.95 46.41 30.23
C PHE A 33 2.15 47.76 29.52
N ASP A 34 3.28 48.44 29.72
CA ASP A 34 3.51 49.77 29.14
C ASP A 34 3.95 49.72 27.66
N ASN A 35 4.14 48.52 27.10
CA ASN A 35 4.51 48.38 25.70
C ASN A 35 3.35 47.89 24.82
N ASN A 36 2.55 48.85 24.35
CA ASN A 36 1.45 48.67 23.40
C ASN A 36 1.90 48.10 22.02
N ASN A 37 3.19 47.80 21.83
CA ASN A 37 3.76 47.28 20.60
C ASN A 37 3.89 45.75 20.58
N GLY A 38 3.71 45.04 21.71
CA GLY A 38 3.81 43.58 21.76
C GLY A 38 2.79 42.87 20.86
N PHE A 39 1.51 43.23 21.03
CA PHE A 39 0.42 42.70 20.18
C PHE A 39 0.55 43.10 18.71
N LYS A 40 1.02 44.32 18.43
CA LYS A 40 1.28 44.79 17.06
C LYS A 40 2.43 44.04 16.39
N THR A 41 3.46 43.69 17.16
CA THR A 41 4.64 42.96 16.68
C THR A 41 4.29 41.51 16.39
N ALA A 42 3.61 40.83 17.32
CA ALA A 42 3.15 39.46 17.12
C ALA A 42 2.20 39.33 15.92
N HIS A 43 1.27 40.27 15.74
CA HIS A 43 0.38 40.29 14.59
C HIS A 43 1.14 40.50 13.27
N LYS A 44 2.14 41.39 13.24
CA LYS A 44 3.00 41.63 12.08
C LYS A 44 3.86 40.42 11.72
N GLU A 45 4.36 39.71 12.73
CA GLU A 45 5.12 38.46 12.54
C GLU A 45 4.24 37.34 12.00
N GLN A 46 3.05 37.16 12.57
CA GLN A 46 2.06 36.18 12.10
C GLN A 46 1.65 36.45 10.66
N GLN A 47 1.43 37.71 10.28
CA GLN A 47 1.14 38.09 8.89
C GLN A 47 2.30 37.77 7.94
N LYS A 48 3.55 38.00 8.35
CA LYS A 48 4.73 37.63 7.56
C LYS A 48 4.85 36.11 7.40
N GLU A 49 4.56 35.33 8.43
CA GLU A 49 4.55 33.87 8.33
C GLU A 49 3.46 33.36 7.39
N LEU A 50 2.26 33.94 7.46
CA LEU A 50 1.16 33.63 6.55
C LEU A 50 1.54 33.95 5.10
N GLN A 51 2.14 35.12 4.85
CA GLN A 51 2.63 35.50 3.52
C GLN A 51 3.73 34.56 3.01
N LYS A 52 4.66 34.13 3.86
CA LYS A 52 5.67 33.13 3.49
C LYS A 52 5.05 31.78 3.16
N LYS A 53 4.08 31.31 3.96
CA LYS A 53 3.33 30.07 3.69
C LYS A 53 2.49 30.17 2.42
N GLN A 54 1.93 31.34 2.12
CA GLN A 54 1.18 31.61 0.90
C GLN A 54 2.13 31.58 -0.30
N ALA A 55 3.25 32.31 -0.25
CA ALA A 55 4.25 32.32 -1.31
C ALA A 55 4.87 30.93 -1.56
N GLN A 56 5.05 30.12 -0.52
CA GLN A 56 5.49 28.74 -0.63
C GLN A 56 4.45 27.86 -1.35
N ARG A 57 3.17 27.97 -0.97
CA ARG A 57 2.07 27.28 -1.67
C ARG A 57 1.92 27.76 -3.10
N ASP A 58 2.07 29.05 -3.35
CA ASP A 58 2.01 29.63 -4.68
C ASP A 58 3.19 29.17 -5.55
N LEU A 59 4.37 28.97 -4.95
CA LEU A 59 5.55 28.40 -5.60
C LEU A 59 5.34 26.91 -5.94
N GLU A 60 4.79 26.13 -5.01
CA GLU A 60 4.43 24.72 -5.21
C GLU A 60 3.36 24.55 -6.31
N ASN A 61 2.45 25.52 -6.44
CA ASN A 61 1.35 25.50 -7.41
C ASN A 61 1.68 26.18 -8.75
N LYS A 62 2.80 26.92 -8.88
CA LYS A 62 3.14 27.75 -10.07
C LYS A 62 3.64 27.00 -11.30
N GLY A 63 3.28 25.73 -11.47
CA GLY A 63 3.54 25.01 -12.72
C GLY A 63 4.90 24.33 -12.84
N ILE A 64 5.63 24.13 -11.74
CA ILE A 64 6.59 23.02 -11.68
C ILE A 64 5.75 21.77 -11.46
N LEU A 65 5.37 21.12 -12.56
CA LEU A 65 4.75 19.81 -12.54
C LEU A 65 5.75 18.86 -11.86
N THR A 66 5.59 18.63 -10.55
CA THR A 66 6.38 17.64 -9.83
C THR A 66 6.24 16.32 -10.56
N LYS A 67 7.28 15.46 -10.57
CA LYS A 67 7.17 14.13 -11.19
C LYS A 67 5.92 13.38 -10.74
N ALA A 68 5.52 13.56 -9.48
CA ALA A 68 4.28 13.04 -8.92
C ALA A 68 3.03 13.61 -9.61
N LYS A 69 2.92 14.93 -9.79
CA LYS A 69 1.77 15.57 -10.46
C LYS A 69 1.71 15.24 -11.96
N ILE A 70 2.87 15.11 -12.63
CA ILE A 70 2.94 14.60 -14.01
C ILE A 70 2.42 13.17 -14.07
N ALA A 71 2.89 12.30 -13.17
CA ALA A 71 2.45 10.92 -13.10
C ALA A 71 0.95 10.82 -12.79
N GLU A 72 0.43 11.66 -11.90
CA GLU A 72 -0.99 11.74 -11.56
C GLU A 72 -1.85 12.22 -12.75
N GLU A 73 -1.44 13.27 -13.45
CA GLU A 73 -2.15 13.73 -14.66
C GLU A 73 -2.09 12.70 -15.80
N GLN A 74 -0.96 12.00 -15.97
CA GLN A 74 -0.85 10.89 -16.93
C GLN A 74 -1.75 9.72 -16.54
N TYR A 75 -1.78 9.36 -15.26
CA TYR A 75 -2.67 8.37 -14.69
C TYR A 75 -4.13 8.78 -14.98
N LEU A 76 -4.59 9.94 -14.54
CA LEU A 76 -5.94 10.44 -14.77
C LEU A 76 -6.32 10.54 -16.26
N LYS A 77 -5.39 10.92 -17.14
CA LYS A 77 -5.60 10.92 -18.59
C LYS A 77 -5.78 9.51 -19.15
N SER A 78 -5.13 8.52 -18.57
CA SER A 78 -5.35 7.12 -18.94
C SER A 78 -6.76 6.67 -18.55
N PHE A 79 -7.26 6.99 -17.34
CA PHE A 79 -8.63 6.66 -16.87
C PHE A 79 -9.77 7.42 -17.55
N LYS A 80 -9.56 8.09 -18.70
CA LYS A 80 -10.64 8.77 -19.39
C LYS A 80 -11.74 7.77 -19.77
N GLN A 81 -12.97 8.11 -19.40
CA GLN A 81 -14.14 7.38 -19.82
C GLN A 81 -14.47 7.75 -21.27
N ILE A 82 -14.40 6.78 -22.18
CA ILE A 82 -14.95 6.91 -23.53
C ILE A 82 -16.20 6.05 -23.56
N ASN A 83 -17.36 6.66 -23.87
CA ASN A 83 -18.66 5.98 -23.89
C ASN A 83 -19.04 5.26 -22.57
N GLY A 84 -18.56 5.75 -21.42
CA GLY A 84 -18.86 5.17 -20.10
C GLY A 84 -17.96 4.00 -19.67
N MET A 85 -16.98 3.61 -20.49
CA MET A 85 -15.98 2.59 -20.12
C MET A 85 -14.64 3.26 -19.77
N TYR A 86 -14.03 2.84 -18.65
CA TYR A 86 -12.69 3.27 -18.28
C TYR A 86 -11.66 2.70 -19.27
N GLN A 87 -10.87 3.58 -19.89
CA GLN A 87 -9.70 3.13 -20.64
C GLN A 87 -8.59 2.80 -19.64
N TYR A 88 -8.29 1.51 -19.45
CA TYR A 88 -7.16 1.11 -18.60
C TYR A 88 -5.88 1.18 -19.44
N PRO A 89 -4.79 1.80 -18.94
CA PRO A 89 -3.52 1.76 -19.64
C PRO A 89 -3.03 0.32 -19.76
N VAL A 90 -2.51 -0.04 -20.93
CA VAL A 90 -1.89 -1.35 -21.16
C VAL A 90 -0.52 -1.32 -20.50
N ILE A 91 -0.44 -1.84 -19.28
CA ILE A 91 0.79 -1.96 -18.50
C ILE A 91 1.10 -3.44 -18.37
N ASP A 92 2.22 -3.85 -18.96
CA ASP A 92 2.77 -5.18 -18.76
C ASP A 92 3.35 -5.29 -17.34
N GLN A 93 3.32 -6.49 -16.80
CA GLN A 93 3.80 -6.72 -15.46
C GLN A 93 4.76 -7.92 -15.41
N ASP A 94 5.78 -7.73 -14.57
CA ASP A 94 6.82 -8.70 -14.31
C ASP A 94 6.49 -9.43 -13.01
N LEU A 95 6.34 -10.75 -13.11
CA LEU A 95 6.09 -11.68 -11.99
C LEU A 95 7.40 -12.15 -11.34
N GLY A 96 8.54 -11.71 -11.87
CA GLY A 96 9.89 -12.04 -11.42
C GLY A 96 10.54 -13.15 -12.23
N SER A 97 11.67 -13.62 -11.70
CA SER A 97 12.46 -14.69 -12.29
C SER A 97 12.97 -15.64 -11.21
N PHE A 98 13.06 -16.94 -11.52
CA PHE A 98 13.59 -17.93 -10.57
C PHE A 98 14.24 -19.13 -11.26
N SER A 99 15.09 -19.83 -10.51
CA SER A 99 15.76 -21.06 -10.94
C SER A 99 15.09 -22.28 -10.32
N THR A 100 15.05 -23.40 -11.03
CA THR A 100 14.49 -24.64 -10.49
C THR A 100 15.07 -25.90 -11.16
N LYS A 101 15.11 -27.01 -10.43
CA LYS A 101 15.36 -28.36 -10.99
C LYS A 101 14.08 -29.09 -11.40
N SER A 102 12.94 -28.46 -11.16
CA SER A 102 11.62 -29.04 -11.41
C SER A 102 11.39 -29.26 -12.89
N LYS A 103 10.67 -30.33 -13.25
CA LYS A 103 10.36 -30.63 -14.66
C LYS A 103 9.23 -29.76 -15.21
N SER A 104 8.42 -29.19 -14.33
CA SER A 104 7.23 -28.41 -14.65
C SER A 104 6.97 -27.37 -13.56
N VAL A 105 6.09 -26.43 -13.88
CA VAL A 105 5.47 -25.53 -12.90
C VAL A 105 3.96 -25.70 -12.95
N ASN A 106 3.31 -25.51 -11.81
CA ASN A 106 1.86 -25.46 -11.72
C ASN A 106 1.41 -24.00 -11.63
N ILE A 107 0.65 -23.54 -12.62
CA ILE A 107 0.02 -22.23 -12.62
C ILE A 107 -1.41 -22.41 -12.14
N ILE A 108 -1.74 -21.79 -11.01
CA ILE A 108 -3.08 -21.70 -10.49
C ILE A 108 -3.60 -20.30 -10.76
N CYS A 109 -4.79 -20.19 -11.34
CA CYS A 109 -5.42 -18.91 -11.61
C CYS A 109 -6.88 -18.87 -11.21
N ARG A 110 -7.39 -17.67 -10.97
CA ARG A 110 -8.82 -17.38 -10.79
C ARG A 110 -9.10 -15.93 -11.13
N ASP A 111 -10.38 -15.64 -11.28
CA ASP A 111 -10.90 -14.29 -11.10
C ASP A 111 -10.92 -13.98 -9.60
N TYR A 112 -10.27 -12.89 -9.17
CA TYR A 112 -10.24 -12.51 -7.75
C TYR A 112 -11.28 -11.45 -7.38
N GLN A 113 -11.96 -10.87 -8.36
CA GLN A 113 -13.04 -9.91 -8.15
C GLN A 113 -14.38 -10.56 -8.56
N TYR A 114 -14.86 -10.27 -9.77
CA TYR A 114 -16.16 -10.69 -10.25
C TYR A 114 -16.05 -11.35 -11.63
N PRO A 115 -16.36 -12.67 -11.75
CA PRO A 115 -16.20 -13.40 -13.00
C PRO A 115 -17.27 -13.00 -14.02
N ASP A 116 -16.93 -12.08 -14.92
CA ASP A 116 -17.85 -11.48 -15.89
C ASP A 116 -17.43 -11.73 -17.36
N GLY A 117 -16.54 -12.70 -17.56
CA GLY A 117 -16.11 -13.12 -18.89
C GLY A 117 -14.68 -12.71 -19.25
N ASP A 118 -13.87 -12.35 -18.26
CA ASP A 118 -12.43 -12.20 -18.40
C ASP A 118 -11.77 -13.43 -19.02
N LYS A 119 -10.96 -13.20 -20.06
CA LYS A 119 -10.28 -14.23 -20.85
C LYS A 119 -8.79 -13.95 -20.90
N VAL A 120 -7.99 -15.01 -20.72
CA VAL A 120 -6.53 -14.97 -20.84
C VAL A 120 -6.02 -16.09 -21.73
N THR A 121 -4.79 -15.96 -22.21
CA THR A 121 -4.03 -17.07 -22.81
C THR A 121 -2.67 -17.20 -22.16
N ILE A 122 -2.29 -18.42 -21.80
CA ILE A 122 -0.99 -18.76 -21.23
C ILE A 122 -0.09 -19.27 -22.35
N TYR A 123 1.10 -18.70 -22.46
CA TYR A 123 2.17 -19.05 -23.38
C TYR A 123 3.39 -19.55 -22.62
N ILE A 124 4.14 -20.46 -23.23
CA ILE A 124 5.53 -20.75 -22.86
C ILE A 124 6.39 -20.60 -24.10
N ASN A 125 7.48 -19.83 -24.01
CA ASN A 125 8.38 -19.58 -25.14
C ASN A 125 7.63 -19.17 -26.42
N ASP A 126 6.69 -18.22 -26.28
CA ASP A 126 5.82 -17.71 -27.35
C ASP A 126 4.81 -18.71 -27.95
N VAL A 127 4.75 -19.95 -27.45
CA VAL A 127 3.78 -20.96 -27.87
C VAL A 127 2.59 -20.99 -26.92
N PRO A 128 1.34 -20.84 -27.40
CA PRO A 128 0.16 -20.90 -26.55
C PRO A 128 -0.08 -22.33 -26.05
N VAL A 129 -0.12 -22.50 -24.73
CA VAL A 129 -0.35 -23.79 -24.07
C VAL A 129 -1.73 -23.89 -23.43
N VAL A 130 -2.32 -22.76 -23.05
CA VAL A 130 -3.70 -22.68 -22.57
C VAL A 130 -4.38 -21.48 -23.22
N SER A 131 -5.25 -21.72 -24.20
CA SER A 131 -5.88 -20.67 -25.02
C SER A 131 -7.30 -20.35 -24.58
N ASN A 132 -7.71 -19.08 -24.72
CA ASN A 132 -9.07 -18.62 -24.46
C ASN A 132 -9.62 -19.03 -23.08
N LEU A 133 -8.76 -19.06 -22.06
CA LEU A 133 -9.13 -19.43 -20.71
C LEU A 133 -10.04 -18.37 -20.11
N ILE A 134 -11.29 -18.73 -19.83
CA ILE A 134 -12.22 -17.89 -19.07
C ILE A 134 -11.86 -17.98 -17.59
N LEU A 135 -11.59 -16.84 -16.98
CA LEU A 135 -11.36 -16.74 -15.55
C LEU A 135 -12.68 -16.95 -14.80
N ARG A 136 -12.57 -17.67 -13.69
CA ARG A 136 -13.69 -18.07 -12.84
C ARG A 136 -13.32 -17.80 -11.41
N GLN A 137 -14.31 -17.62 -10.55
CA GLN A 137 -14.06 -17.44 -9.12
C GLN A 137 -13.39 -18.66 -8.48
N ARG A 138 -13.67 -19.88 -8.98
CA ARG A 138 -12.98 -21.10 -8.56
C ARG A 138 -11.57 -21.15 -9.12
N TYR A 139 -10.64 -21.69 -8.34
CA TYR A 139 -9.28 -21.93 -8.80
C TYR A 139 -9.25 -22.93 -9.98
N GLN A 140 -8.45 -22.61 -10.97
CA GLN A 140 -8.14 -23.42 -12.15
C GLN A 140 -6.63 -23.64 -12.17
N SER A 141 -6.17 -24.85 -12.47
CA SER A 141 -4.76 -25.23 -12.34
C SER A 141 -4.26 -25.86 -13.64
N PHE A 142 -3.06 -25.46 -14.06
CA PHE A 142 -2.41 -25.89 -15.29
C PHE A 142 -0.96 -26.27 -15.01
N ASN A 143 -0.59 -27.52 -15.28
CA ASN A 143 0.79 -27.96 -15.20
C ASN A 143 1.48 -27.66 -16.55
N ILE A 144 2.53 -26.83 -16.51
CA ILE A 144 3.27 -26.41 -17.70
C ILE A 144 4.66 -27.07 -17.66
N PRO A 145 5.00 -27.94 -18.62
CA PRO A 145 6.32 -28.54 -18.69
C PRO A 145 7.38 -27.47 -19.01
N LEU A 146 8.58 -27.65 -18.47
CA LEU A 146 9.71 -26.77 -18.68
C LEU A 146 10.79 -27.46 -19.53
N ASP A 147 11.29 -26.76 -20.54
CA ASP A 147 12.48 -27.13 -21.28
C ASP A 147 13.74 -26.80 -20.48
N LYS A 148 14.87 -27.44 -20.82
CA LYS A 148 16.16 -27.16 -20.18
C LYS A 148 16.58 -25.72 -20.50
N GLY A 149 17.04 -24.97 -19.49
CA GLY A 149 17.43 -23.57 -19.66
C GLY A 149 16.28 -22.59 -19.40
N ILE A 150 16.26 -21.48 -20.14
CA ILE A 150 15.32 -20.38 -19.90
C ILE A 150 13.95 -20.71 -20.53
N ASN A 151 12.90 -20.61 -19.71
CA ASN A 151 11.52 -20.70 -20.12
C ASN A 151 10.83 -19.38 -19.80
N THR A 152 10.25 -18.72 -20.79
CA THR A 152 9.49 -17.49 -20.60
C THR A 152 8.00 -17.83 -20.64
N ILE A 153 7.34 -17.75 -19.50
CA ILE A 153 5.90 -17.97 -19.40
C ILE A 153 5.21 -16.61 -19.44
N LYS A 154 4.24 -16.46 -20.36
CA LYS A 154 3.46 -15.24 -20.51
C LYS A 154 1.97 -15.50 -20.35
N ILE A 155 1.27 -14.62 -19.64
CA ILE A 155 -0.20 -14.67 -19.54
C ILE A 155 -0.74 -13.38 -20.12
N VAL A 156 -1.51 -13.48 -21.21
CA VAL A 156 -1.99 -12.32 -21.96
C VAL A 156 -3.48 -12.14 -21.72
N ALA A 157 -3.89 -10.95 -21.30
CA ALA A 157 -5.30 -10.58 -21.21
C ALA A 157 -5.88 -10.41 -22.62
N LEU A 158 -6.89 -11.21 -22.96
CA LEU A 158 -7.55 -11.18 -24.27
C LEU A 158 -8.71 -10.19 -24.33
N ASN A 159 -9.27 -9.84 -23.18
CA ASN A 159 -10.35 -8.88 -23.01
C ASN A 159 -10.33 -8.33 -21.57
N GLN A 160 -11.35 -7.55 -21.21
CA GLN A 160 -11.59 -7.00 -19.87
C GLN A 160 -13.02 -7.32 -19.39
N GLY A 161 -13.51 -8.51 -19.73
CA GLY A 161 -14.86 -8.91 -19.37
C GLY A 161 -15.94 -7.95 -19.89
N THR A 162 -17.03 -7.85 -19.14
CA THR A 162 -18.09 -6.84 -19.36
C THR A 162 -17.81 -5.53 -18.60
N SER A 163 -17.03 -5.62 -17.53
CA SER A 163 -16.66 -4.57 -16.60
C SER A 163 -15.14 -4.62 -16.46
N GLY A 164 -14.44 -3.78 -17.23
CA GLY A 164 -12.99 -3.72 -17.12
C GLY A 164 -12.52 -3.26 -15.74
N PRO A 165 -11.30 -3.63 -15.33
CA PRO A 165 -10.26 -4.33 -16.10
C PRO A 165 -10.39 -5.86 -16.02
N ASN A 166 -9.45 -6.60 -16.62
CA ASN A 166 -9.33 -8.05 -16.41
C ASN A 166 -8.74 -8.36 -15.03
N THR A 167 -9.46 -9.11 -14.20
CA THR A 167 -9.20 -9.24 -12.75
C THR A 167 -8.61 -10.61 -12.38
N ALA A 168 -7.45 -10.90 -12.94
CA ALA A 168 -6.79 -12.18 -12.77
C ALA A 168 -5.90 -12.26 -11.53
N ALA A 169 -5.98 -13.36 -10.78
CA ALA A 169 -5.00 -13.73 -9.79
C ALA A 169 -4.26 -15.00 -10.21
N PHE A 170 -2.94 -15.01 -10.05
CA PHE A 170 -2.07 -16.12 -10.39
C PHE A 170 -1.19 -16.51 -9.23
N LYS A 171 -1.04 -17.82 -9.03
CA LYS A 171 -0.05 -18.44 -8.15
C LYS A 171 0.72 -19.48 -8.94
N ILE A 172 2.03 -19.48 -8.79
CA ILE A 172 2.92 -20.39 -9.51
C ILE A 172 3.66 -21.23 -8.47
N TYR A 173 3.60 -22.55 -8.65
CA TYR A 173 4.25 -23.52 -7.79
C TYR A 173 5.20 -24.39 -8.60
N ASN A 174 6.26 -24.87 -7.95
CA ASN A 174 7.10 -25.89 -8.55
C ASN A 174 6.46 -27.29 -8.37
N ASP A 175 7.09 -28.35 -8.90
CA ASP A 175 6.57 -29.72 -8.78
C ASP A 175 6.59 -30.28 -7.35
N ALA A 176 7.43 -29.72 -6.47
CA ALA A 176 7.45 -30.00 -5.04
C ALA A 176 6.36 -29.24 -4.24
N GLY A 177 5.52 -28.43 -4.89
CA GLY A 177 4.45 -27.66 -4.24
C GLY A 177 4.92 -26.38 -3.52
N MET A 178 6.18 -25.96 -3.73
CA MET A 178 6.70 -24.69 -3.22
C MET A 178 6.18 -23.52 -4.04
N LEU A 179 5.65 -22.50 -3.35
CA LEU A 179 5.19 -21.26 -3.97
C LEU A 179 6.39 -20.47 -4.51
N ILE A 180 6.33 -20.13 -5.79
CA ILE A 180 7.33 -19.32 -6.49
C ILE A 180 6.88 -17.86 -6.56
N SER A 181 5.63 -17.64 -6.97
CA SER A 181 5.10 -16.31 -7.23
C SER A 181 3.59 -16.28 -6.98
N SER A 182 3.08 -15.20 -6.41
CA SER A 182 1.66 -15.00 -6.11
C SER A 182 1.32 -13.54 -6.36
N ASN A 183 0.46 -13.27 -7.34
CA ASN A 183 0.11 -11.91 -7.71
C ASN A 183 -1.36 -11.79 -8.15
N GLU A 184 -1.93 -10.60 -7.94
CA GLU A 184 -3.30 -10.24 -8.31
C GLU A 184 -3.30 -8.97 -9.15
N TRP A 185 -3.92 -9.01 -10.32
CA TRP A 185 -3.71 -8.01 -11.37
C TRP A 185 -4.99 -7.53 -12.02
N ASN A 186 -4.96 -6.24 -12.37
CA ASN A 186 -5.99 -5.54 -13.12
C ASN A 186 -5.45 -5.20 -14.52
N LEU A 187 -5.55 -6.12 -15.47
CA LEU A 187 -4.95 -5.99 -16.80
C LEU A 187 -5.92 -5.33 -17.80
N ALA A 188 -5.40 -4.40 -18.60
CA ALA A 188 -6.09 -3.97 -19.81
C ALA A 188 -6.00 -5.03 -20.91
N THR A 189 -6.89 -4.98 -21.91
CA THR A 189 -6.80 -5.89 -23.06
C THR A 189 -5.43 -5.77 -23.74
N GLY A 190 -4.76 -6.90 -23.97
CA GLY A 190 -3.43 -6.96 -24.57
C GLY A 190 -2.25 -6.85 -23.60
N ALA A 191 -2.49 -6.49 -22.33
CA ALA A 191 -1.45 -6.45 -21.30
C ALA A 191 -0.99 -7.87 -20.93
N LYS A 192 0.28 -7.98 -20.53
CA LYS A 192 0.96 -9.27 -20.34
C LYS A 192 1.55 -9.42 -18.96
N ALA A 193 1.38 -10.61 -18.41
CA ALA A 193 2.15 -11.15 -17.30
C ALA A 193 3.35 -11.90 -17.80
N THR A 194 4.54 -11.63 -17.29
CA THR A 194 5.73 -12.42 -17.65
C THR A 194 6.42 -12.96 -16.41
N ILE A 195 6.73 -14.24 -16.40
CA ILE A 195 7.67 -14.86 -15.45
C ILE A 195 8.76 -15.59 -16.23
N ILE A 196 9.99 -15.50 -15.75
CA ILE A 196 11.13 -16.22 -16.32
C ILE A 196 11.51 -17.38 -15.40
N VAL A 197 11.59 -18.58 -15.96
CA VAL A 197 11.95 -19.79 -15.23
C VAL A 197 13.19 -20.42 -15.83
N ALA A 198 14.29 -20.43 -15.09
CA ALA A 198 15.51 -21.11 -15.48
C ALA A 198 15.50 -22.55 -14.93
N LYS A 199 15.28 -23.53 -15.81
CA LYS A 199 15.40 -24.94 -15.46
C LYS A 199 16.87 -25.38 -15.49
N GLU A 200 17.39 -25.73 -14.33
CA GLU A 200 18.71 -26.31 -14.12
C GLU A 200 18.78 -27.75 -14.69
N GLN A 201 20.01 -28.24 -14.88
CA GLN A 201 20.25 -29.58 -15.44
C GLN A 201 19.78 -30.70 -14.51
#